data_AF-A0A6J1W0Q3-F1
#
_entry.id   AF-A0A6J1W0Q3-F1
#
_cell.length_a   1.000
_cell.length_b   1.000
_cell.length_c   1.000
_cell.angle_alpha   90.00
_cell.angle_beta   90.00
_cell.angle_gamma   90.00
#
_symmetry.space_group_name_H-M   'P 1'
#
loop_
_entity.id
_entity.type
_entity.pdbx_description
1 polymer ?
#
loop_
_entity_poly.entity_id
_entity_poly.type
_entity_poly.pdbx_seq_one_letter_code
_entity_poly.pdbx_strand_id
1 'polypeptide(L)'
;LHELVLESAREKRDMEQRHAVIKQKDLTQDDDIPEIQAEPGAVVTEGYLYKRASNAFKTWSRRWFSIQNSQLVYQKKAKDVVTVVVEDLRLCTVKRCPDHERRFCFEVVSPS
;
A
#
# COMPACT_ATOMS: atom_id res chain seq x y z
N LEU A 1 -24.08 -25.57 -24.86
CA LEU A 1 -22.64 -25.93 -24.73
C LEU A 1 -21.79 -25.24 -25.79
N HIS A 2 -22.04 -25.43 -27.08
CA HIS A 2 -21.27 -24.79 -28.17
C HIS A 2 -21.30 -23.24 -28.14
N GLU A 3 -22.46 -22.66 -27.86
CA GLU A 3 -22.64 -21.21 -27.73
C GLU A 3 -21.81 -20.62 -26.57
N LEU A 4 -21.82 -21.30 -25.41
CA LEU A 4 -21.01 -20.93 -24.24
C LEU A 4 -19.50 -20.99 -24.53
N VAL A 5 -19.06 -21.96 -25.34
CA VAL A 5 -17.65 -22.08 -25.76
C VAL A 5 -17.25 -20.92 -26.66
N LEU A 6 -18.13 -20.53 -27.60
CA LEU A 6 -17.90 -19.39 -28.48
C LEU A 6 -17.87 -18.07 -27.70
N GLU A 7 -18.76 -17.91 -26.71
CA GLU A 7 -18.82 -16.74 -25.85
C GLU A 7 -17.55 -16.63 -24.99
N SER A 8 -17.15 -17.71 -24.31
CA SER A 8 -15.91 -17.73 -23.52
C SER A 8 -14.66 -17.47 -24.36
N ALA A 9 -14.61 -17.96 -25.61
CA ALA A 9 -13.51 -17.67 -26.53
C ALA A 9 -13.46 -16.19 -26.92
N ARG A 10 -14.62 -15.53 -27.10
CA ARG A 10 -14.69 -14.09 -27.36
C ARG A 10 -14.25 -13.29 -26.14
N GLU A 11 -14.78 -13.59 -24.96
CA GLU A 11 -14.40 -12.91 -23.71
C GLU A 11 -12.90 -13.01 -23.43
N LYS A 12 -12.32 -14.20 -23.63
CA LYS A 12 -10.88 -14.42 -23.48
C LYS A 12 -10.08 -13.53 -24.43
N ARG A 13 -10.48 -13.47 -25.71
CA ARG A 13 -9.81 -12.63 -26.71
C ARG A 13 -9.92 -11.14 -26.36
N ASP A 14 -11.09 -10.69 -25.94
CA ASP A 14 -11.32 -9.30 -25.54
C ASP A 14 -10.48 -8.92 -24.32
N MET A 15 -10.38 -9.81 -23.33
CA MET A 15 -9.52 -9.63 -22.16
C MET A 15 -8.03 -9.54 -22.57
N GLU A 16 -7.56 -10.45 -23.42
CA GLU A 16 -6.18 -10.46 -23.91
C GLU A 16 -5.84 -9.17 -24.66
N GLN A 17 -6.76 -8.66 -25.48
CA GLN A 17 -6.60 -7.37 -26.17
C GLN A 17 -6.51 -6.19 -25.19
N ARG A 18 -7.39 -6.13 -24.19
CA ARG A 18 -7.33 -5.09 -23.15
C ARG A 18 -6.02 -5.14 -22.38
N HIS A 19 -5.55 -6.33 -21.99
CA HIS A 19 -4.28 -6.50 -21.28
C HIS A 19 -3.08 -6.07 -22.13
N ALA A 20 -3.10 -6.33 -23.43
CA ALA A 20 -2.04 -5.88 -24.34
C ALA A 20 -1.94 -4.35 -24.39
N VAL A 21 -3.08 -3.66 -24.45
CA VAL A 21 -3.13 -2.19 -24.46
C VAL A 21 -2.64 -1.60 -23.13
N ILE A 22 -3.07 -2.14 -21.99
CA ILE A 22 -2.64 -1.68 -20.66
C ILE A 22 -1.12 -1.86 -20.50
N LYS A 23 -0.59 -3.02 -20.86
CA LYS A 23 0.85 -3.30 -20.76
C LYS A 23 1.70 -2.35 -21.61
N GLN A 24 1.20 -1.89 -22.76
CA GLN A 24 1.88 -0.87 -23.56
C GLN A 24 1.85 0.51 -22.91
N LYS A 25 0.78 0.85 -22.19
CA LYS A 25 0.60 2.14 -21.50
C LYS A 25 1.41 2.22 -20.20
N ASP A 26 1.43 1.16 -19.38
CA ASP A 26 2.14 1.13 -18.08
C ASP A 26 3.65 1.33 -18.22
N LEU A 27 4.24 0.96 -19.36
CA LEU A 27 5.67 1.19 -19.64
C LEU A 27 6.03 2.67 -19.82
N THR A 28 5.05 3.58 -19.83
CA THR A 28 5.22 5.01 -20.09
C THR A 28 4.77 5.93 -18.96
N GLN A 29 4.17 5.38 -17.89
CA GLN A 29 3.65 6.15 -16.76
C GLN A 29 4.53 5.98 -15.52
N ASP A 30 5.18 7.06 -15.11
CA ASP A 30 5.93 7.20 -13.86
C ASP A 30 4.97 7.13 -12.66
N ASP A 31 5.37 6.38 -11.63
CA ASP A 31 4.77 6.13 -10.31
C ASP A 31 3.30 6.62 -10.11
N ASP A 32 2.35 5.68 -10.10
CA ASP A 32 0.98 5.89 -9.64
C ASP A 32 0.99 6.46 -8.21
N ILE A 33 0.81 7.78 -8.09
CA ILE A 33 0.53 8.44 -6.81
C ILE A 33 -0.91 8.05 -6.44
N PRO A 34 -1.13 7.34 -5.32
CA PRO A 34 -2.48 6.96 -4.93
C PRO A 34 -3.32 8.22 -4.67
N GLU A 35 -4.41 8.35 -5.41
CA GLU A 35 -5.40 9.42 -5.25
C GLU A 35 -6.09 9.24 -3.89
N ILE A 36 -5.87 10.19 -2.98
CA ILE A 36 -6.34 10.12 -1.59
C ILE A 36 -7.85 10.38 -1.56
N GLN A 37 -8.64 9.34 -1.31
CA GLN A 37 -10.09 9.47 -1.10
C GLN A 37 -10.35 9.83 0.38
N ALA A 38 -10.90 11.02 0.62
CA ALA A 38 -11.12 11.58 1.95
C ALA A 38 -12.57 11.42 2.42
N GLU A 39 -13.08 10.18 2.47
CA GLU A 39 -14.39 9.91 3.07
C GLU A 39 -14.24 9.58 4.57
N PRO A 40 -15.15 10.04 5.46
CA PRO A 40 -15.08 9.74 6.89
C PRO A 40 -15.15 8.23 7.16
N GLY A 41 -14.06 7.65 7.66
CA GLY A 41 -13.94 6.22 7.96
C GLY A 41 -13.40 5.36 6.81
N ALA A 42 -13.13 5.95 5.64
CA ALA A 42 -12.44 5.27 4.56
C ALA A 42 -10.94 5.15 4.84
N VAL A 43 -10.33 4.11 4.25
CA VAL A 43 -8.88 3.98 4.21
C VAL A 43 -8.35 5.12 3.34
N VAL A 44 -7.62 6.05 3.96
CA VAL A 44 -7.12 7.27 3.30
C VAL A 44 -6.00 6.91 2.31
N THR A 45 -5.13 6.00 2.72
CA THR A 45 -4.05 5.47 1.89
C THR A 45 -3.61 4.12 2.44
N GLU A 46 -3.18 3.25 1.55
CA GLU A 46 -2.56 1.97 1.91
C GLU A 46 -1.42 1.61 0.96
N GLY A 47 -0.51 0.77 1.43
CA GLY A 47 0.63 0.36 0.62
C GLY A 47 1.73 -0.30 1.42
N TYR A 48 2.76 -0.76 0.71
CA TYR A 48 3.88 -1.42 1.34
C TYR A 48 4.93 -0.42 1.81
N LEU A 49 5.31 -0.52 3.08
CA LEU A 49 6.49 0.17 3.63
C LEU A 49 7.39 -0.84 4.35
N TYR A 50 8.67 -0.47 4.48
CA TYR A 50 9.59 -1.17 5.37
C TYR A 50 9.58 -0.50 6.74
N LYS A 51 9.45 -1.30 7.80
CA LYS A 51 9.55 -0.81 9.18
C LYS A 51 10.81 -1.32 9.86
N ARG A 52 11.46 -0.46 10.66
CA ARG A 52 12.59 -0.84 11.51
C ARG A 52 12.08 -1.46 12.80
N ALA A 53 12.68 -2.58 13.22
CA ALA A 53 12.41 -3.14 14.54
C ALA A 53 13.05 -2.28 15.64
N SER A 54 12.36 -2.12 16.77
CA SER A 54 12.84 -1.36 17.93
C SER A 54 13.73 -2.19 18.87
N ASN A 55 14.07 -3.42 18.51
CA ASN A 55 14.93 -4.31 19.30
C ASN A 55 16.41 -4.06 18.99
N ALA A 56 17.31 -4.72 19.75
CA ALA A 56 18.76 -4.60 19.59
C ALA A 56 19.25 -4.93 18.16
N PHE A 57 18.49 -5.74 17.42
CA PHE A 57 18.75 -6.03 16.01
C PHE A 57 17.88 -5.15 15.11
N LYS A 58 18.45 -4.03 14.64
CA LYS A 58 17.80 -3.06 13.74
C LYS A 58 17.49 -3.64 12.34
N THR A 59 16.57 -4.59 12.29
CA THR A 59 16.14 -5.25 11.05
C THR A 59 14.98 -4.49 10.41
N TRP A 60 14.95 -4.49 9.07
CA TRP A 60 13.89 -3.85 8.29
C TRP A 60 12.99 -4.91 7.68
N SER A 61 11.67 -4.76 7.84
CA SER A 61 10.68 -5.72 7.36
C SER A 61 9.58 -5.03 6.57
N ARG A 62 9.25 -5.56 5.39
CA ARG A 62 8.12 -5.11 4.57
C ARG A 62 6.79 -5.49 5.23
N ARG A 63 5.86 -4.54 5.35
CA ARG A 63 4.48 -4.76 5.83
C ARG A 63 3.52 -3.94 4.99
N TRP A 64 2.26 -4.38 4.91
CA TRP A 64 1.17 -3.59 4.33
C TRP A 64 0.67 -2.63 5.40
N PHE A 65 0.83 -1.33 5.16
CA PHE A 65 0.35 -0.27 6.04
C PHE A 65 -0.94 0.31 5.48
N SER A 66 -1.84 0.71 6.38
CA SER A 66 -3.01 1.49 6.02
C SER A 66 -3.25 2.60 7.04
N ILE A 67 -3.75 3.72 6.54
CA ILE A 67 -4.26 4.82 7.37
C ILE A 67 -5.78 4.72 7.35
N GLN A 68 -6.36 4.42 8.51
CA GLN A 68 -7.81 4.27 8.68
C GLN A 68 -8.22 4.89 10.02
N ASN A 69 -9.32 5.64 10.07
CA ASN A 69 -9.81 6.26 11.32
C ASN A 69 -8.74 7.06 12.09
N SER A 70 -7.86 7.79 11.39
CA SER A 70 -6.70 8.49 11.99
C SER A 70 -5.69 7.57 12.69
N GLN A 71 -5.73 6.27 12.47
CA GLN A 71 -4.76 5.28 12.97
C GLN A 71 -3.80 4.87 11.88
N LEU A 72 -2.54 4.64 12.25
CA LEU A 72 -1.59 3.92 11.41
C LEU A 72 -1.54 2.47 11.87
N VAL A 73 -1.94 1.56 10.99
CA VAL A 73 -1.93 0.12 11.27
C VAL A 73 -1.09 -0.63 10.24
N TYR A 74 -0.65 -1.84 10.57
CA TYR A 74 -0.07 -2.74 9.59
C TYR A 74 -0.59 -4.17 9.70
N GLN A 75 -0.47 -4.90 8.59
CA GLN A 75 -0.70 -6.34 8.50
C GLN A 75 0.52 -7.05 7.91
N LYS A 76 0.74 -8.33 8.28
CA LYS A 76 1.80 -9.16 7.70
C LYS A 76 1.33 -9.85 6.43
N LYS A 77 0.11 -10.39 6.44
CA LYS A 77 -0.57 -10.97 5.28
C LYS A 77 -1.97 -10.37 5.15
N ALA A 78 -2.54 -10.47 3.96
CA ALA A 78 -3.94 -10.10 3.75
C ALA A 78 -4.84 -10.88 4.71
N LYS A 79 -5.77 -10.17 5.37
CA LYS A 79 -6.72 -10.71 6.36
C LYS A 79 -6.09 -11.14 7.70
N ASP A 80 -4.82 -10.81 7.97
CA ASP A 80 -4.26 -10.97 9.32
C ASP A 80 -4.84 -9.92 10.29
N VAL A 81 -4.71 -10.19 11.59
CA VAL A 81 -5.00 -9.20 12.64
C VAL A 81 -4.16 -7.95 12.43
N VAL A 82 -4.82 -6.79 12.41
CA VAL A 82 -4.15 -5.49 12.30
C VAL A 82 -3.37 -5.20 13.58
N THR A 83 -2.12 -4.76 13.43
CA THR A 83 -1.35 -4.19 14.55
C THR A 83 -1.44 -2.67 14.47
N VAL A 84 -1.96 -2.05 15.52
CA VAL A 84 -1.96 -0.58 15.64
C VAL A 84 -0.55 -0.12 16.01
N VAL A 85 0.03 0.73 15.15
CA VAL A 85 1.32 1.37 15.40
C VAL A 85 1.12 2.69 16.11
N VAL A 86 0.09 3.43 15.70
CA VAL A 86 -0.28 4.74 16.23
C VAL A 86 -1.78 4.79 16.41
N GLU A 87 -2.23 5.12 17.62
CA GLU A 87 -3.65 5.21 17.97
C GLU A 87 -4.32 6.50 17.47
N ASP A 88 -3.59 7.62 17.44
CA ASP A 88 -4.07 8.89 16.87
C ASP A 88 -2.95 9.64 16.15
N LEU A 89 -2.95 9.56 14.82
CA LEU A 89 -1.99 10.24 13.96
C LEU A 89 -2.08 11.76 14.04
N ARG A 90 -3.24 12.32 14.44
CA ARG A 90 -3.41 13.78 14.56
C ARG A 90 -2.56 14.36 15.67
N LEU A 91 -2.15 13.52 16.62
CA LEU A 91 -1.26 13.88 17.72
C LEU A 91 0.23 13.73 17.35
N CYS A 92 0.53 13.09 16.22
CA CYS A 92 1.90 12.74 15.86
C CYS A 92 2.54 13.77 14.93
N THR A 93 3.88 13.82 14.93
CA THR A 93 4.66 14.60 13.97
C THR A 93 5.49 13.67 13.09
N VAL A 94 5.65 14.01 11.81
CA VAL A 94 6.50 13.26 10.88
C VAL A 94 7.81 13.99 10.68
N LYS A 95 8.93 13.30 10.90
CA LYS A 95 10.27 13.83 10.67
C LYS A 95 10.96 13.01 9.60
N ARG A 96 11.70 13.67 8.70
CA ARG A 96 12.64 12.97 7.83
C ARG A 96 13.73 12.37 8.70
N CYS A 97 14.07 11.09 8.48
CA CYS A 97 15.17 10.46 9.18
C CYS A 97 16.46 10.78 8.39
N PRO A 98 17.39 11.60 8.92
CA PRO A 98 18.64 11.92 8.24
C PRO A 98 19.66 10.78 8.28
N ASP A 99 19.36 9.69 8.99
CA ASP A 99 20.24 8.54 9.15
C ASP A 99 20.59 7.91 7.79
N HIS A 100 21.88 7.71 7.53
CA HIS A 100 22.42 7.29 6.23
C HIS A 100 22.24 5.78 5.96
N GLU A 101 21.67 5.01 6.89
CA GLU A 101 21.48 3.57 6.72
C GLU A 101 20.62 3.23 5.49
N ARG A 102 19.59 4.03 5.17
CA ARG A 102 18.69 3.80 4.02
C ARG A 102 18.08 5.11 3.49
N ARG A 103 17.79 5.13 2.18
CA ARG A 103 17.09 6.24 1.51
C ARG A 103 15.58 6.18 1.80
N PHE A 104 14.91 7.32 1.70
CA PHE A 104 13.45 7.45 1.82
C PHE A 104 12.89 7.07 3.20
N CYS A 105 13.67 7.24 4.26
CA CYS A 105 13.25 6.98 5.63
C CYS A 105 12.60 8.21 6.28
N PHE A 106 11.54 7.95 7.02
CA PHE A 106 10.88 8.93 7.89
C PHE A 106 10.54 8.28 9.23
N GLU A 107 10.31 9.11 10.23
CA GLU A 107 9.92 8.72 11.57
C GLU A 107 8.60 9.40 11.92
N VAL A 108 7.69 8.63 12.52
CA VAL A 108 6.45 9.14 13.11
C VAL A 108 6.66 9.22 14.61
N VAL A 109 6.64 10.43 15.16
CA VAL A 109 6.90 10.70 16.57
C VAL A 109 5.58 11.05 17.26
N SER A 110 5.14 10.17 18.16
CA SER A 110 4.02 10.43 19.07
C SER A 110 4.44 11.35 20.22
N PRO A 111 3.51 12.04 20.89
CA PRO A 111 3.83 12.92 22.03
C PRO A 111 4.30 12.20 23.31
N SER A 112 4.16 10.87 23.39
CA SER A 112 4.52 10.05 24.55
C SER A 112 5.99 9.70 24.63
#